data_AF-A0A662DDX7-F1
#
_entry.id   AF-A0A662DDX7-F1
#
_cell.length_a   1.000
_cell.length_b   1.000
_cell.length_c   1.000
_cell.angle_alpha   90.00
_cell.angle_beta   90.00
_cell.angle_gamma   90.00
#
_symmetry.space_group_name_H-M   'P 1'
#
loop_
_entity.id
_entity.type
_entity.pdbx_description
1 polymer ?
#
loop_
_entity_poly.entity_id
_entity_poly.type
_entity_poly.pdbx_seq_one_letter_code
_entity_poly.pdbx_strand_id
1 'polypeptide(L)'
;MKRTNKIFLFLLIAEILFLFGFGLKVKWDIDRLDSKIIEEKDKIKQIETENERLREIEKNPDNPFFIEKLAREKLGLAKKGEVIYKIVPMKTPSP
;
A
#
# COMPACT_ATOMS: atom_id res chain seq x y z
N MET A 1 -16.97 -54.36 -13.07
CA MET A 1 -16.61 -53.99 -11.68
C MET A 1 -17.84 -54.02 -10.79
N LYS A 2 -17.80 -54.79 -9.70
CA LYS A 2 -18.92 -54.94 -8.74
C LYS A 2 -19.32 -53.55 -8.19
N ARG A 3 -20.60 -53.37 -7.84
CA ARG A 3 -21.22 -52.11 -7.40
C ARG A 3 -20.45 -51.43 -6.24
N THR A 4 -19.83 -52.24 -5.38
CA THR A 4 -18.94 -51.81 -4.29
C THR A 4 -17.69 -51.06 -4.76
N ASN A 5 -17.08 -51.47 -5.89
CA ASN A 5 -15.85 -50.85 -6.40
C ASN A 5 -16.14 -49.46 -6.98
N LYS A 6 -17.35 -49.24 -7.52
CA LYS A 6 -17.77 -47.92 -8.02
C LYS A 6 -18.01 -46.94 -6.86
N ILE A 7 -18.59 -47.43 -5.76
CA ILE A 7 -18.80 -46.62 -4.54
C ILE A 7 -17.46 -46.25 -3.92
N PHE A 8 -16.54 -47.22 -3.81
CA PHE A 8 -15.20 -46.96 -3.31
C PHE A 8 -14.44 -45.92 -4.15
N LEU A 9 -14.49 -46.03 -5.48
CA LEU A 9 -13.87 -45.05 -6.37
C LEU A 9 -14.48 -43.65 -6.22
N PHE A 10 -15.81 -43.57 -6.07
CA PHE A 10 -16.50 -42.30 -5.84
C PHE A 10 -16.06 -41.63 -4.52
N LEU A 11 -15.94 -42.41 -3.44
CA LEU A 11 -15.48 -41.89 -2.14
C LEU A 11 -14.03 -41.38 -2.22
N LEU A 12 -13.16 -42.10 -2.94
CA LEU A 12 -11.77 -41.69 -3.14
C LEU A 12 -11.67 -40.38 -3.90
N ILE A 13 -12.49 -40.20 -4.96
CA ILE A 13 -12.55 -38.94 -5.71
C ILE A 13 -13.10 -37.81 -4.84
N ALA A 14 -14.13 -38.07 -4.03
CA ALA A 14 -14.71 -37.08 -3.13
C ALA A 14 -13.69 -36.60 -2.07
N GLU A 15 -12.88 -37.51 -1.53
CA GLU A 15 -11.81 -37.19 -0.58
C GLU A 15 -10.72 -36.32 -1.22
N ILE A 16 -10.30 -36.64 -2.45
CA ILE A 16 -9.33 -35.82 -3.19
C ILE A 16 -9.88 -34.42 -3.44
N LEU A 17 -11.14 -34.30 -3.87
CA LEU A 17 -11.78 -33.00 -4.11
C LEU A 17 -11.91 -32.18 -2.82
N PHE A 18 -12.22 -32.84 -1.70
CA PHE A 18 -12.30 -32.19 -0.40
C PHE A 18 -10.94 -31.62 0.03
N LEU A 19 -9.87 -32.41 -0.07
CA LEU A 19 -8.51 -31.96 0.24
C LEU A 19 -8.05 -30.84 -0.69
N PHE A 20 -8.38 -30.93 -1.98
CA PHE A 20 -8.04 -29.89 -2.95
C PHE A 20 -8.76 -28.56 -2.64
N GLY A 21 -10.07 -28.61 -2.35
CA GLY A 21 -10.84 -27.43 -1.95
C GLY A 21 -10.32 -26.79 -0.66
N PHE A 22 -9.94 -27.61 0.33
CA PHE A 22 -9.33 -27.12 1.56
C PHE A 22 -7.97 -26.44 1.29
N GLY A 23 -7.12 -27.04 0.44
CA GLY A 23 -5.84 -26.47 0.05
C GLY A 23 -5.96 -25.11 -0.63
N LEU A 24 -6.93 -24.95 -1.53
CA LEU A 24 -7.19 -23.65 -2.18
C LEU A 24 -7.62 -22.58 -1.18
N LYS A 25 -8.49 -22.93 -0.21
CA LYS A 25 -8.92 -22.00 0.83
C LYS A 25 -7.75 -21.52 1.68
N VAL A 26 -6.89 -22.45 2.14
CA VAL A 26 -5.71 -22.11 2.95
C VAL A 26 -4.76 -21.18 2.19
N LYS A 27 -4.52 -21.43 0.90
CA LYS A 27 -3.70 -20.54 0.08
C LYS A 27 -4.27 -19.13 -0.01
N TRP A 28 -5.58 -18.99 -0.25
CA TRP A 28 -6.23 -17.68 -0.27
C TRP A 28 -6.17 -16.95 1.06
N ASP A 29 -6.32 -17.66 2.17
CA ASP A 29 -6.19 -17.06 3.50
C ASP A 29 -4.76 -16.57 3.75
N ILE A 30 -3.74 -17.33 3.33
CA ILE A 30 -2.33 -16.91 3.42
C ILE A 30 -2.06 -15.68 2.56
N ASP A 31 -2.44 -15.69 1.28
CA ASP A 31 -2.21 -14.57 0.37
C ASP A 31 -2.87 -13.27 0.88
N ARG A 32 -4.06 -13.40 1.49
CA ARG A 32 -4.76 -12.29 2.13
C ARG A 32 -4.04 -11.78 3.37
N LEU A 33 -3.47 -12.67 4.19
CA LEU A 33 -2.70 -12.30 5.36
C LEU A 33 -1.39 -11.61 4.96
N ASP A 34 -0.69 -12.13 3.95
CA ASP A 34 0.56 -11.53 3.44
C ASP A 34 0.31 -10.12 2.88
N SER A 35 -0.77 -9.94 2.14
CA SER A 35 -1.18 -8.61 1.63
C SER A 35 -1.40 -7.61 2.76
N LYS A 36 -2.06 -8.04 3.86
CA LYS A 36 -2.25 -7.19 5.05
C LYS A 36 -0.94 -6.89 5.75
N ILE A 37 -0.02 -7.85 5.84
CA ILE A 37 1.29 -7.63 6.44
C ILE A 37 2.07 -6.58 5.64
N ILE A 38 2.04 -6.65 4.32
CA ILE A 38 2.70 -5.67 3.45
C ILE A 38 2.08 -4.28 3.66
N GLU A 39 0.75 -4.18 3.66
CA GLU A 39 0.04 -2.92 3.88
C GLU A 39 0.38 -2.29 5.25
N GLU A 40 0.37 -3.09 6.32
CA GLU A 40 0.71 -2.59 7.66
C GLU A 40 2.19 -2.21 7.78
N LYS A 41 3.10 -2.95 7.14
CA LYS A 41 4.52 -2.57 7.08
C LYS A 41 4.71 -1.24 6.35
N ASP A 42 4.00 -1.00 5.27
CA ASP A 42 4.06 0.26 4.54
C ASP A 42 3.52 1.42 5.38
N LYS A 43 2.42 1.20 6.13
CA LYS A 43 1.91 2.19 7.09
C LYS A 43 2.92 2.51 8.18
N ILE A 44 3.55 1.50 8.78
CA ILE A 44 4.59 1.69 9.80
C ILE A 44 5.72 2.54 9.23
N LYS A 45 6.22 2.19 8.04
CA LYS A 45 7.31 2.93 7.39
C LYS A 45 6.92 4.38 7.11
N GLN A 46 5.69 4.64 6.67
CA GLN A 46 5.19 6.00 6.45
C GLN A 46 5.13 6.80 7.76
N ILE A 47 4.63 6.19 8.83
CA ILE A 47 4.54 6.83 10.15
C ILE A 47 5.94 7.09 10.73
N GLU A 48 6.87 6.15 10.58
CA GLU A 48 8.28 6.33 11.00
C GLU A 48 8.94 7.47 10.24
N THR A 49 8.78 7.51 8.92
CA THR A 49 9.31 8.59 8.08
C THR A 49 8.73 9.95 8.49
N GLU A 50 7.42 10.01 8.77
CA GLU A 50 6.78 11.23 9.23
C GLU A 50 7.24 11.64 10.64
N ASN A 51 7.42 10.68 11.54
CA ASN A 51 7.95 10.93 12.87
C ASN A 51 9.39 11.48 12.82
N GLU A 52 10.25 10.92 11.96
CA GLU A 52 11.60 11.45 11.73
C GLU A 52 11.55 12.88 11.21
N ARG A 53 10.72 13.13 10.19
CA ARG A 53 10.50 14.48 9.65
C ARG A 53 10.06 15.44 10.75
N LEU A 54 9.09 15.08 11.58
CA LEU A 54 8.58 15.91 12.67
C LEU A 54 9.65 16.18 13.73
N ARG A 55 10.48 15.19 14.08
CA ARG A 55 11.62 15.37 14.98
C ARG A 55 12.67 16.34 14.43
N GLU A 56 12.89 16.36 13.11
CA GLU A 56 13.78 17.35 12.49
C GLU A 56 13.21 18.78 12.60
N ILE A 57 11.89 18.94 12.47
CA ILE A 57 11.19 20.21 12.71
C ILE A 57 11.39 20.65 14.15
N GLU A 58 11.12 19.76 15.09
CA GLU A 58 11.19 20.02 16.53
C GLU A 58 12.61 20.41 16.98
N LYS A 59 13.65 19.83 16.36
CA LYS A 59 15.04 20.20 16.64
C LYS A 59 15.44 21.57 16.09
N ASN A 60 14.72 22.11 15.12
CA ASN A 60 15.05 23.36 14.42
C ASN A 60 13.84 24.30 14.31
N PRO A 61 13.14 24.62 15.41
CA PRO A 61 11.87 25.34 15.34
C PRO A 61 12.04 26.76 14.80
N ASP A 62 13.18 27.40 15.08
CA ASP A 62 13.48 28.78 14.70
C ASP A 62 14.41 28.89 13.48
N ASN A 63 14.73 27.78 12.80
CA ASN A 63 15.63 27.82 11.66
C ASN A 63 14.94 28.53 10.47
N PRO A 64 15.39 29.73 10.06
CA PRO A 64 14.69 30.53 9.05
C PRO A 64 14.63 29.84 7.68
N PHE A 65 15.66 29.05 7.35
CA PHE A 65 15.71 28.28 6.11
C PHE A 65 14.67 27.15 6.11
N PHE A 66 14.50 26.49 7.26
CA PHE A 66 13.52 25.41 7.41
C PHE A 66 12.08 25.95 7.30
N ILE A 67 11.80 27.08 7.95
CA ILE A 67 10.50 27.77 7.90
C ILE A 67 10.19 28.23 6.46
N GLU A 68 11.15 28.86 5.78
CA GLU A 68 10.97 29.31 4.40
C GLU A 68 10.74 28.14 3.44
N LYS A 69 11.49 27.05 3.59
CA LYS A 69 11.30 25.82 2.80
C LYS A 69 9.89 25.25 2.99
N LEU A 70 9.44 25.12 4.24
CA LEU A 70 8.10 24.62 4.55
C LEU A 70 7.00 25.54 4.01
N ALA A 71 7.17 26.85 4.11
CA ALA A 71 6.25 27.85 3.56
C ALA A 71 6.14 27.77 2.03
N ARG A 72 7.26 27.58 1.33
CA ARG A 72 7.30 27.38 -0.13
C ARG A 72 6.64 26.06 -0.54
N GLU A 73 6.97 24.96 0.14
CA GLU A 73 6.51 23.61 -0.25
C GLU A 73 5.05 23.34 0.13
N LYS A 74 4.60 23.74 1.33
CA LYS A 74 3.26 23.42 1.84
C LYS A 74 2.23 24.51 1.56
N LEU A 75 2.64 25.77 1.61
CA LEU A 75 1.74 26.93 1.47
C LEU A 75 1.89 27.63 0.12
N GLY A 76 2.91 27.27 -0.67
CA GLY A 76 3.19 27.93 -1.95
C GLY A 76 3.53 29.41 -1.77
N LEU A 77 4.06 29.81 -0.62
CA LEU A 77 4.42 31.20 -0.35
C LEU A 77 5.75 31.56 -1.02
N ALA A 78 5.87 32.80 -1.45
CA ALA A 78 7.10 33.36 -2.01
C ALA A 78 7.37 34.73 -1.37
N LYS A 79 8.62 35.19 -1.39
CA LYS A 79 8.96 36.52 -0.85
C LYS A 79 8.36 37.63 -1.72
N LYS A 80 8.19 38.81 -1.12
CA LYS A 80 7.72 39.99 -1.84
C LYS A 80 8.63 40.27 -3.04
N GLY A 81 8.07 40.24 -4.26
CA GLY A 81 8.80 40.44 -5.51
C GLY A 81 9.18 39.16 -6.27
N GLU A 82 8.93 37.97 -5.71
CA GLU A 82 9.11 36.70 -6.41
C GLU A 82 7.84 36.28 -7.17
N VAL A 83 8.00 35.54 -8.28
CA VAL A 83 6.89 35.01 -9.10
C VAL A 83 6.87 33.48 -9.01
N ILE A 84 5.71 32.91 -8.69
CA ILE A 84 5.52 31.46 -8.57
C ILE A 84 5.12 30.89 -9.93
N TYR A 85 5.92 29.98 -10.48
CA TYR A 85 5.59 29.22 -11.68
C TYR A 85 5.06 27.83 -11.30
N LYS A 86 3.88 27.46 -11.79
CA LYS A 86 3.35 26.09 -11.71
C LYS A 86 3.47 25.42 -13.06
N ILE A 87 4.22 24.32 -13.13
CA ILE A 87 4.32 23.50 -14.34
C ILE A 87 3.05 22.65 -14.41
N VAL A 88 2.18 22.95 -15.37
CA VAL A 88 0.99 22.14 -15.66
C VAL A 88 1.23 21.31 -16.92
N PRO A 89 0.81 20.03 -16.95
CA PRO A 89 0.90 19.22 -18.16
C PRO A 89 0.04 19.85 -19.25
N MET A 90 0.52 19.84 -20.50
CA MET A 90 -0.24 20.37 -21.64
C MET A 90 -1.58 19.64 -21.74
N LYS A 91 -2.67 20.42 -21.72
CA LYS A 91 -3.99 19.90 -22.04
C LYS A 91 -3.98 19.51 -23.52
N THR A 92 -3.94 18.21 -23.82
CA THR A 92 -4.22 17.73 -25.17
C THR A 92 -5.64 18.17 -25.52
N PRO A 93 -5.86 18.98 -26.58
CA PRO A 93 -7.21 19.34 -26.97
C PRO A 93 -7.97 18.06 -27.31
N SER A 94 -9.13 17.88 -26.67
CA SER A 94 -10.04 16.78 -27.00
C SER A 94 -10.52 16.96 -28.45
N PRO A 95 -10.56 15.88 -29.25
CA PRO A 95 -10.98 15.93 -30.65
C PRO A 95 -12.44 16.33 -30.82
#